data_AF-A0A3A5SEU8-F1
#
_entry.id   AF-A0A3A5SEU8-F1
#
_cell.length_a   1.000
_cell.length_b   1.000
_cell.length_c   1.000
_cell.angle_alpha   90.00
_cell.angle_beta   90.00
_cell.angle_gamma   90.00
#
_symmetry.space_group_name_H-M   'P 1'
#
loop_
_entity.id
_entity.type
_entity.pdbx_description
1 polymer ?
#
loop_
_entity_poly.entity_id
_entity_poly.type
_entity_poly.pdbx_seq_one_letter_code
_entity_poly.pdbx_strand_id
1 'polypeptide(L)'
;MKKQIFNEIINNHGDIIHKWSESDFGTFVSTGLQVGTVNPLMYVGRIVQVRLEAGEFGSDLVLIRYADGTLGSHENQCFFRVKDEFIPELKTMFKDSFEHDSPSVEYSICNRLPKTGFIIPSPFGQSDHTPMRDIREKLSNLLWEKFN
;
A
#
# COMPACT_ATOMS: atom_id res chain seq x y z
N MET A 1 14.86 4.16 -20.52
CA MET A 1 15.29 4.43 -19.14
C MET A 1 14.14 4.26 -18.15
N LYS A 2 13.15 5.17 -18.04
CA LYS A 2 12.07 5.07 -17.03
C LYS A 2 11.34 3.72 -16.95
N LYS A 3 10.99 3.10 -18.09
CA LYS A 3 10.30 1.79 -18.10
C LYS A 3 11.17 0.62 -17.60
N GLN A 4 12.49 0.74 -17.67
CA GLN A 4 13.40 -0.34 -17.33
C GLN A 4 13.49 -0.54 -15.81
N ILE A 5 13.67 0.55 -15.05
CA ILE A 5 13.71 0.48 -13.59
C ILE A 5 12.42 -0.09 -12.97
N PHE A 6 11.23 0.27 -13.48
CA PHE A 6 9.99 -0.33 -12.96
C PHE A 6 9.95 -1.84 -13.18
N ASN A 7 10.40 -2.33 -14.35
CA ASN A 7 10.47 -3.76 -14.60
C ASN A 7 11.50 -4.45 -13.69
N GLU A 8 12.64 -3.81 -13.43
CA GLU A 8 13.66 -4.34 -12.51
C GLU A 8 13.11 -4.44 -11.08
N ILE A 9 12.42 -3.41 -10.59
CA ILE A 9 11.77 -3.43 -9.27
C ILE A 9 10.70 -4.52 -9.17
N ILE A 10 9.83 -4.63 -10.18
CA ILE A 10 8.75 -5.64 -10.21
C ILE A 10 9.33 -7.06 -10.23
N ASN A 11 10.46 -7.28 -10.92
CA ASN A 11 11.09 -8.60 -10.97
C ASN A 11 12.02 -8.87 -9.76
N ASN A 12 12.28 -7.87 -8.92
CA ASN A 12 13.22 -7.94 -7.80
C ASN A 12 12.62 -7.33 -6.52
N HIS A 13 11.43 -7.82 -6.14
CA HIS A 13 10.72 -7.37 -4.94
C HIS A 13 11.60 -7.43 -3.69
N GLY A 14 11.47 -6.43 -2.82
CA GLY A 14 11.96 -6.49 -1.44
C GLY A 14 10.96 -7.19 -0.53
N ASP A 15 11.06 -6.92 0.77
CA ASP A 15 10.21 -7.56 1.77
C ASP A 15 8.75 -7.18 1.59
N ILE A 16 7.89 -8.19 1.66
CA ILE A 16 6.44 -8.01 1.66
C ILE A 16 5.99 -7.34 2.97
N ILE A 17 5.04 -6.41 2.86
CA ILE A 17 4.44 -5.73 4.00
C ILE A 17 3.21 -6.53 4.45
N HIS A 18 3.37 -7.24 5.57
CA HIS A 18 2.29 -8.02 6.18
C HIS A 18 1.51 -7.26 7.26
N LYS A 19 2.10 -6.19 7.80
CA LYS A 19 1.51 -5.34 8.83
C LYS A 19 2.03 -3.93 8.65
N TRP A 20 1.11 -2.98 8.70
CA TRP A 20 1.39 -1.56 8.60
C TRP A 20 1.87 -0.99 9.94
N SER A 21 2.79 -0.05 9.85
CA SER A 21 3.40 0.68 10.96
C SER A 21 3.65 2.11 10.54
N GLU A 22 3.71 3.05 11.49
CA GLU A 22 3.94 4.47 11.19
C GLU A 22 5.21 4.72 10.35
N SER A 23 6.23 3.87 10.44
CA SER A 23 7.44 3.94 9.60
C SER A 23 7.22 3.65 8.12
N ASP A 24 6.06 3.09 7.75
CA ASP A 24 5.72 2.81 6.35
C ASP A 24 5.26 4.07 5.60
N PHE A 25 4.94 5.17 6.30
CA PHE A 25 4.56 6.42 5.66
C PHE A 25 5.69 6.93 4.74
N GLY A 26 5.34 7.28 3.50
CA GLY A 26 6.27 7.82 2.51
C GLY A 26 7.24 6.79 1.92
N THR A 27 7.23 5.54 2.39
CA THR A 27 8.09 4.48 1.85
C THR A 27 7.69 4.13 0.42
N PHE A 28 8.69 3.82 -0.41
CA PHE A 28 8.45 3.31 -1.75
C PHE A 28 8.05 1.85 -1.72
N VAL A 29 6.94 1.53 -2.39
CA VAL A 29 6.46 0.16 -2.54
C VAL A 29 6.17 -0.16 -3.99
N SER A 30 6.33 -1.43 -4.34
CA SER A 30 5.75 -2.03 -5.53
C SER A 30 4.49 -2.80 -5.17
N THR A 31 3.42 -2.63 -5.94
CA THR A 31 2.20 -3.43 -5.84
C THR A 31 2.40 -4.80 -6.49
N GLY A 32 1.70 -5.82 -6.00
CA GLY A 32 1.60 -7.12 -6.65
C GLY A 32 0.80 -7.10 -7.96
N LEU A 33 0.31 -8.26 -8.36
CA LEU A 33 -0.44 -8.44 -9.60
C LEU A 33 -1.63 -7.46 -9.70
N GLN A 34 -1.65 -6.67 -10.76
CA GLN A 34 -2.81 -5.87 -11.12
C GLN A 34 -3.47 -6.46 -12.37
N VAL A 35 -4.81 -6.54 -12.38
CA VAL A 35 -5.58 -7.13 -13.48
C VAL A 35 -5.99 -6.04 -14.48
N GLY A 36 -5.85 -6.31 -15.78
CA GLY A 36 -6.25 -5.40 -16.86
C GLY A 36 -5.08 -4.62 -17.50
N THR A 37 -5.40 -3.58 -18.28
CA THR A 37 -4.40 -2.73 -18.94
C THR A 37 -3.88 -1.69 -17.96
N VAL A 38 -2.84 -2.06 -17.22
CA VAL A 38 -2.22 -1.18 -16.21
C VAL A 38 -0.96 -0.54 -16.78
N ASN A 39 -0.86 0.78 -16.62
CA ASN A 39 0.37 1.52 -16.90
C ASN A 39 1.48 1.06 -15.94
N PRO A 40 2.64 0.57 -16.42
CA PRO A 40 3.75 0.14 -15.57
C PRO A 40 4.19 1.18 -14.53
N LEU A 41 3.98 2.48 -14.82
CA LEU A 41 4.27 3.57 -13.89
C LEU A 41 3.40 3.54 -12.61
N MET A 42 2.28 2.81 -12.61
CA MET A 42 1.35 2.66 -11.49
C MET A 42 1.63 1.40 -10.63
N TYR A 43 2.71 0.67 -10.93
CA TYR A 43 3.14 -0.45 -10.09
C TYR A 43 4.00 -0.02 -8.92
N VAL A 44 4.59 1.18 -8.95
CA VAL A 44 5.51 1.65 -7.91
C VAL A 44 5.11 3.05 -7.48
N GLY A 45 5.03 3.27 -6.18
CA GLY A 45 4.64 4.55 -5.60
C GLY A 45 5.03 4.68 -4.14
N ARG A 46 4.68 5.82 -3.54
CA ARG A 46 4.89 6.08 -2.11
C ARG A 46 3.59 5.90 -1.35
N ILE A 47 3.62 5.24 -0.22
CA ILE A 47 2.43 5.11 0.64
C ILE A 47 2.14 6.47 1.28
N VAL A 48 0.88 6.91 1.25
CA VAL A 48 0.46 8.16 1.93
C VAL A 48 -0.63 7.96 2.97
N GLN A 49 -1.45 6.91 2.85
CA GLN A 49 -2.48 6.57 3.84
C GLN A 49 -2.81 5.08 3.73
N VAL A 50 -3.10 4.46 4.87
CA VAL A 50 -3.59 3.09 4.97
C VAL A 50 -4.90 3.14 5.76
N ARG A 51 -5.96 2.52 5.23
CA ARG A 51 -7.24 2.38 5.91
C ARG A 51 -7.46 0.90 6.17
N LEU A 52 -7.29 0.51 7.43
CA LEU A 52 -7.35 -0.89 7.83
C LEU A 52 -8.74 -1.46 7.52
N GLU A 53 -8.77 -2.63 6.87
CA GLU A 53 -9.99 -3.36 6.50
C GLU A 53 -11.05 -2.55 5.72
N ALA A 54 -10.71 -1.39 5.16
CA ALA A 54 -11.66 -0.53 4.45
C ALA A 54 -11.80 -0.86 2.96
N GLY A 55 -11.03 -1.84 2.47
CA GLY A 55 -11.12 -2.36 1.12
C GLY A 55 -12.14 -3.49 1.00
N GLU A 56 -12.38 -3.92 -0.23
CA GLU A 56 -13.24 -5.05 -0.52
C GLU A 56 -12.78 -6.32 0.25
N PHE A 57 -13.75 -7.14 0.67
CA PHE A 57 -13.56 -8.31 1.52
C PHE A 57 -12.87 -8.06 2.88
N GLY A 58 -12.75 -6.79 3.30
CA GLY A 58 -12.03 -6.42 4.53
C GLY A 58 -10.52 -6.42 4.37
N SER A 59 -10.00 -6.30 3.14
CA SER A 59 -8.58 -6.00 2.92
C SER A 59 -8.25 -4.57 3.34
N ASP A 60 -6.98 -4.29 3.59
CA ASP A 60 -6.57 -2.91 3.86
C ASP A 60 -6.62 -2.11 2.55
N LEU A 61 -7.17 -0.90 2.62
CA LEU A 61 -7.16 0.03 1.49
C LEU A 61 -5.96 0.96 1.64
N VAL A 62 -5.08 0.96 0.65
CA VAL A 62 -3.82 1.72 0.65
C VAL A 62 -3.87 2.80 -0.42
N LEU A 63 -3.56 4.03 -0.03
CA LEU A 63 -3.39 5.15 -0.95
C LEU A 63 -1.93 5.33 -1.29
N ILE A 64 -1.64 5.36 -2.59
CA ILE A 64 -0.30 5.43 -3.16
C ILE A 64 -0.18 6.69 -4.03
N ARG A 65 0.84 7.51 -3.74
CA ARG A 65 1.26 8.60 -4.61
C ARG A 65 2.18 8.05 -5.69
N TYR A 66 1.86 8.27 -6.96
CA TYR A 66 2.71 7.86 -8.08
C TYR A 66 3.66 8.98 -8.52
N ALA A 67 4.61 8.62 -9.40
CA ALA A 67 5.66 9.51 -9.88
C ALA A 67 5.13 10.79 -10.57
N ASP A 68 3.96 10.71 -11.22
CA ASP A 68 3.33 11.84 -11.90
C ASP A 68 2.56 12.79 -10.97
N GLY A 69 2.46 12.46 -9.68
CA GLY A 69 1.73 13.18 -8.65
C GLY A 69 0.31 12.66 -8.40
N THR A 70 -0.20 11.74 -9.21
CA THR A 70 -1.56 11.19 -9.03
C THR A 70 -1.65 10.29 -7.80
N LEU A 71 -2.87 10.18 -7.26
CA LEU A 71 -3.19 9.33 -6.11
C LEU A 71 -3.95 8.09 -6.60
N GLY A 72 -3.38 6.92 -6.38
CA GLY A 72 -4.02 5.63 -6.61
C GLY A 72 -4.57 5.03 -5.32
N SER A 73 -5.72 4.37 -5.40
CA SER A 73 -6.28 3.57 -4.31
C SER A 73 -6.13 2.08 -4.65
N HIS A 74 -5.61 1.31 -3.70
CA HIS A 74 -5.36 -0.11 -3.84
C HIS A 74 -6.04 -0.88 -2.72
N GLU A 75 -6.68 -1.98 -3.07
CA GLU A 75 -7.29 -2.96 -2.17
C GLU A 75 -7.06 -4.35 -2.76
N ASN A 76 -7.19 -5.41 -1.97
CA ASN A 76 -6.96 -6.80 -2.41
C ASN A 76 -5.59 -7.04 -3.08
N GLN A 77 -4.55 -6.31 -2.67
CA GLN A 77 -3.21 -6.39 -3.27
C GLN A 77 -2.12 -6.65 -2.23
N CYS A 78 -1.04 -7.29 -2.69
CA CYS A 78 0.20 -7.38 -1.93
C CYS A 78 1.05 -6.12 -2.18
N PHE A 79 1.83 -5.72 -1.17
CA PHE A 79 2.75 -4.60 -1.27
C PHE A 79 4.13 -5.06 -0.84
N PHE A 80 5.15 -4.72 -1.63
CA PHE A 80 6.54 -5.07 -1.37
C PHE A 80 7.34 -3.79 -1.23
N ARG A 81 8.19 -3.70 -0.20
CA ARG A 81 9.13 -2.57 -0.07
C ARG A 81 10.08 -2.59 -1.26
N VAL A 82 10.32 -1.41 -1.83
CA VAL A 82 11.38 -1.27 -2.84
C VAL A 82 12.74 -1.35 -2.14
N LYS A 83 13.68 -2.09 -2.73
CA LYS A 83 15.05 -2.21 -2.23
C LYS A 83 15.79 -0.86 -2.30
N ASP A 84 16.66 -0.61 -1.32
CA ASP A 84 17.38 0.66 -1.19
C ASP A 84 18.18 1.07 -2.43
N GLU A 85 18.71 0.09 -3.18
CA GLU A 85 19.47 0.31 -4.41
C GLU A 85 18.68 1.07 -5.50
N PHE A 86 17.35 0.95 -5.51
CA PHE A 86 16.49 1.62 -6.49
C PHE A 86 15.96 2.99 -6.02
N ILE A 87 16.05 3.29 -4.71
CA ILE A 87 15.46 4.50 -4.12
C ILE A 87 16.07 5.79 -4.71
N PRO A 88 17.39 5.93 -4.93
CA PRO A 88 17.97 7.14 -5.50
C PRO A 88 17.38 7.48 -6.87
N GLU A 89 17.27 6.52 -7.77
CA GLU A 89 16.71 6.74 -9.11
C GLU A 89 15.21 7.05 -9.02
N LEU A 90 14.44 6.32 -8.20
CA LEU A 90 13.02 6.63 -7.99
C LEU A 90 12.79 8.05 -7.51
N LYS A 91 13.60 8.56 -6.57
CA LYS A 91 13.47 9.94 -6.10
C LYS A 91 13.62 10.97 -7.22
N THR A 92 14.47 10.71 -8.22
CA THR A 92 14.60 11.61 -9.39
C THR A 92 13.40 11.58 -10.34
N MET A 93 12.58 10.54 -10.27
CA MET A 93 11.47 10.31 -11.18
C MET A 93 10.15 10.89 -10.67
N PHE A 94 10.02 11.04 -9.36
CA PHE A 94 8.83 11.59 -8.72
C PHE A 94 8.89 13.10 -8.81
N LYS A 95 7.81 13.74 -9.28
CA LYS A 95 7.64 15.19 -9.10
C LYS A 95 7.78 15.51 -7.60
N ASP A 96 8.24 16.72 -7.25
CA ASP A 96 8.49 17.25 -5.88
C ASP A 96 7.32 17.16 -4.87
N SER A 97 6.28 16.38 -5.17
CA SER A 97 5.19 15.87 -4.33
C SER A 97 5.57 15.35 -2.93
N PHE A 98 6.85 15.33 -2.55
CA PHE A 98 7.26 15.07 -1.18
C PHE A 98 6.76 16.16 -0.22
N GLU A 99 6.67 17.41 -0.67
CA GLU A 99 6.34 18.55 0.20
C GLU A 99 4.88 18.62 0.65
N HIS A 100 3.97 17.91 -0.03
CA HIS A 100 2.54 18.04 0.21
C HIS A 100 1.89 16.83 0.85
N ASP A 101 2.60 15.69 0.94
CA ASP A 101 2.07 14.50 1.59
C ASP A 101 2.46 14.49 3.07
N SER A 102 1.47 14.37 3.96
CA SER A 102 1.67 14.34 5.41
C SER A 102 0.49 13.61 6.07
N PRO A 103 0.69 12.96 7.24
CA PRO A 103 -0.43 12.44 8.04
C PRO A 103 -1.46 13.52 8.43
N SER A 104 -1.09 14.80 8.40
CA SER A 104 -2.00 15.92 8.67
C SER A 104 -2.87 16.34 7.48
N VAL A 105 -2.66 15.76 6.30
CA VAL A 105 -3.41 16.07 5.08
C VAL A 105 -4.62 15.16 4.98
N GLU A 106 -5.73 15.73 4.49
CA GLU A 106 -6.93 14.97 4.21
C GLU A 106 -6.84 14.32 2.82
N TYR A 107 -7.03 13.01 2.78
CA TYR A 107 -7.06 12.24 1.54
C TYR A 107 -8.48 11.74 1.28
N SER A 108 -8.92 11.84 0.02
CA SER A 108 -10.23 11.36 -0.45
C SER A 108 -10.06 10.31 -1.53
N ILE A 109 -10.99 9.36 -1.58
CA ILE A 109 -11.03 8.29 -2.59
C ILE A 109 -12.17 8.64 -3.55
N CYS A 110 -11.85 8.84 -4.84
CA CYS A 110 -12.84 9.26 -5.84
C CYS A 110 -13.68 10.48 -5.39
N ASN A 111 -13.04 11.46 -4.71
CA ASN A 111 -13.68 12.63 -4.10
C ASN A 111 -14.76 12.31 -3.05
N ARG A 112 -14.67 11.16 -2.40
CA ARG A 112 -15.56 10.69 -1.34
C ARG A 112 -14.74 10.17 -0.16
N LEU A 113 -15.41 9.99 0.98
CA LEU A 113 -14.86 9.36 2.19
C LEU A 113 -13.54 10.02 2.65
N PRO A 114 -13.54 11.32 2.96
CA PRO A 114 -12.35 12.00 3.44
C PRO A 114 -11.84 11.39 4.74
N LYS A 115 -10.52 11.23 4.86
CA LYS A 115 -9.85 10.83 6.10
C LYS A 115 -8.51 11.56 6.25
N THR A 116 -8.22 11.97 7.48
CA THR A 116 -6.94 12.53 7.90
C THR A 116 -6.23 11.53 8.81
N GLY A 117 -4.91 11.47 8.74
CA GLY A 117 -4.08 10.48 9.43
C GLY A 117 -3.41 9.51 8.45
N PHE A 118 -2.39 8.82 8.92
CA PHE A 118 -1.70 7.81 8.13
C PHE A 118 -2.38 6.44 8.23
N ILE A 119 -2.46 5.85 9.43
CA ILE A 119 -3.20 4.60 9.66
C ILE A 119 -4.59 4.94 10.19
N ILE A 120 -5.61 4.69 9.36
CA ILE A 120 -7.01 4.86 9.71
C ILE A 120 -7.53 3.53 10.26
N PRO A 121 -8.12 3.52 11.47
CA PRO A 121 -8.70 2.30 12.05
C PRO A 121 -9.80 1.70 11.18
N SER A 122 -10.04 0.42 11.42
CA SER A 122 -11.12 -0.33 10.80
C SER A 122 -12.47 0.36 10.98
N PRO A 123 -13.30 0.46 9.92
CA PRO A 123 -14.67 0.91 10.06
C PRO A 123 -15.57 -0.15 10.72
N PHE A 124 -15.09 -1.39 10.84
CA PHE A 124 -15.79 -2.51 11.43
C PHE A 124 -15.46 -2.64 12.92
N GLY A 125 -16.47 -2.87 13.75
CA GLY A 125 -16.30 -3.20 15.16
C GLY A 125 -15.55 -4.52 15.35
N GLN A 126 -15.05 -4.76 16.56
CA GLN A 126 -14.28 -5.99 16.87
C GLN A 126 -15.08 -7.27 16.66
N SER A 127 -16.39 -7.24 16.88
CA SER A 127 -17.30 -8.38 16.68
C SER A 127 -17.80 -8.53 15.25
N ASP A 128 -17.51 -7.57 14.37
CA ASP A 128 -17.98 -7.62 13.00
C ASP A 128 -17.14 -8.61 12.17
N HIS A 129 -17.76 -9.17 11.14
CA HIS A 129 -17.10 -10.16 10.28
C HIS A 129 -16.63 -9.51 8.99
N THR A 130 -15.40 -9.86 8.59
CA THR A 130 -14.93 -9.65 7.22
C THR A 130 -14.22 -10.92 6.74
N PRO A 131 -14.34 -11.31 5.46
CA PRO A 131 -13.67 -12.50 4.95
C PRO A 131 -12.16 -12.52 5.23
N MET A 132 -11.48 -11.37 5.10
CA MET A 132 -10.04 -11.28 5.38
C MET A 132 -9.70 -11.39 6.86
N ARG A 133 -10.56 -10.88 7.76
CA ARG A 133 -10.38 -11.06 9.22
C ARG A 133 -10.47 -12.53 9.60
N ASP A 134 -11.50 -13.23 9.11
CA ASP A 134 -11.68 -14.66 9.36
C ASP A 134 -10.48 -15.49 8.87
N ILE A 135 -9.91 -15.13 7.70
CA ILE A 135 -8.70 -15.77 7.18
C ILE A 135 -7.49 -15.49 8.08
N ARG A 136 -7.27 -14.23 8.48
CA ARG A 136 -6.16 -13.84 9.37
C ARG A 136 -6.22 -14.57 10.72
N GLU A 137 -7.41 -14.68 11.31
CA GLU A 137 -7.62 -15.40 12.56
C GLU A 137 -7.33 -16.89 12.41
N LYS A 138 -7.88 -17.54 11.37
CA LYS A 138 -7.60 -18.96 11.08
C LYS A 138 -6.12 -19.24 10.88
N LEU A 139 -5.42 -18.39 10.11
CA LEU A 139 -3.98 -18.53 9.89
C LEU A 139 -3.19 -18.35 11.19
N SER A 140 -3.58 -17.38 12.03
CA SER A 140 -2.93 -17.13 13.31
C SER A 140 -3.07 -18.34 14.25
N ASN A 141 -4.27 -18.94 14.32
CA ASN A 141 -4.52 -20.14 15.12
C ASN A 141 -3.72 -21.34 14.61
N LEU A 142 -3.69 -21.57 13.30
CA LEU A 142 -2.90 -22.65 12.69
C LEU A 142 -1.40 -22.51 12.95
N LEU A 143 -0.87 -21.27 12.92
CA LEU A 143 0.53 -21.02 13.26
C LEU A 143 0.79 -21.26 14.75
N TRP A 144 -0.12 -20.81 15.61
CA TRP A 144 -0.01 -21.04 17.06
C TRP A 144 0.05 -22.54 17.40
N GLU A 145 -0.86 -23.35 16.83
CA GLU A 145 -0.91 -24.80 17.01
C GLU A 145 0.32 -25.53 16.46
N LYS A 146 0.99 -24.96 15.46
CA LYS A 146 2.17 -25.58 14.83
C LYS A 146 3.46 -25.32 15.61
N PHE A 147 3.52 -24.22 16.34
CA PHE A 147 4.74 -23.74 16.99
C PHE A 147 4.67 -23.71 18.53
N ASN A 148 3.58 -24.20 19.12
CA ASN A 148 3.42 -24.46 20.56
C ASN A 148 2.83 -25.84 20.77
#